data_AF-A0A132B313-F1
#
_entry.id   AF-A0A132B313-F1
#
_cell.length_a   1.000
_cell.length_b   1.000
_cell.length_c   1.000
_cell.angle_alpha   90.00
_cell.angle_beta   90.00
_cell.angle_gamma   90.00
#
_symmetry.space_group_name_H-M   'P 1'
#
loop_
_entity.id
_entity.type
_entity.pdbx_description
1 polymer ?
#
loop_
_entity_poly.entity_id
_entity_poly.type
_entity_poly.pdbx_seq_one_letter_code
_entity_poly.pdbx_strand_id
1 'polypeptide(L)' 'FIYRPEWQVLLCTECGFCLRPGRDVWLRHLRQKPHYLRGAPLKALVELFESY' A
#
# COMPACT_ATOMS: atom_id res chain seq x y z
N PHE A 1 6.38 3.94 0.82
CA PHE A 1 5.55 3.47 1.93
C PHE A 1 6.45 3.22 3.13
N ILE A 2 6.04 3.66 4.31
CA ILE A 2 6.81 3.47 5.55
C ILE A 2 6.01 2.57 6.46
N TYR A 3 6.58 1.44 6.86
CA TYR A 3 5.94 0.57 7.85
C TYR A 3 6.04 1.21 9.24
N ARG A 4 4.91 1.31 9.93
CA ARG A 4 4.80 1.81 11.31
C ARG A 4 4.41 0.63 12.21
N PRO A 5 5.39 -0.01 12.88
CA PRO A 5 5.13 -1.22 13.67
C PRO A 5 4.20 -0.98 14.86
N GLU A 6 4.17 0.25 15.40
CA GLU A 6 3.34 0.63 16.54
C GLU A 6 1.84 0.47 16.26
N TRP A 7 1.44 0.62 15.00
CA TRP A 7 0.05 0.49 14.55
C TRP A 7 -0.14 -0.62 13.51
N GLN A 8 0.93 -1.34 13.15
CA GLN A 8 0.96 -2.35 12.09
C GLN A 8 0.37 -1.82 10.77
N VAL A 9 0.71 -0.60 10.37
CA VAL A 9 0.22 0.02 9.13
C VAL A 9 1.36 0.45 8.22
N LEU A 10 1.08 0.50 6.92
CA LEU A 10 1.94 1.15 5.93
C LEU A 10 1.45 2.57 5.69
N LEU A 11 2.27 3.57 6.01
CA LEU A 11 2.00 4.96 5.68
C LEU A 11 2.37 5.25 4.22
N CYS A 12 1.41 5.69 3.43
CA CYS A 12 1.65 6.27 2.12
C CYS A 12 2.14 7.71 2.29
N THR A 13 3.41 7.96 2.00
CA THR A 13 4.02 9.30 2.14
C THR A 13 3.52 10.30 1.09
N GLU A 14 2.99 9.81 -0.03
CA GLU A 14 2.53 10.65 -1.13
C GLU A 14 1.14 11.26 -0.84
N CYS A 15 0.22 10.52 -0.23
CA CYS A 15 -1.13 11.00 0.07
C CYS A 15 -1.46 11.07 1.57
N GLY A 16 -0.53 10.69 2.45
CA GLY A 16 -0.70 10.68 3.90
C GLY A 16 -1.62 9.58 4.44
N PHE A 17 -2.07 8.64 3.61
CA PHE A 17 -3.01 7.60 4.01
C PHE A 17 -2.34 6.43 4.74
N CYS A 18 -2.94 5.94 5.82
CA CYS A 18 -2.51 4.74 6.53
C CYS A 18 -3.20 3.49 5.98
N LEU A 19 -2.43 2.59 5.38
CA LEU A 19 -2.90 1.32 4.88
C LEU A 19 -2.81 0.26 5.98
N ARG A 20 -3.96 -0.26 6.40
CA ARG A 20 -4.04 -1.44 7.24
C ARG A 20 -3.63 -2.69 6.46
N PRO A 21 -3.15 -3.75 7.14
CA PRO A 21 -2.84 -5.01 6.48
C PRO A 21 -4.08 -5.58 5.79
N GLY A 22 -3.94 -5.93 4.51
CA GLY A 22 -5.06 -6.43 3.72
C GLY A 22 -4.88 -6.16 2.24
N ARG A 23 -4.77 -7.23 1.46
CA ARG A 23 -4.54 -7.19 0.02
C ARG A 23 -5.55 -6.32 -0.74
N ASP A 24 -6.83 -6.44 -0.42
CA ASP A 24 -7.89 -5.65 -1.06
C ASP A 24 -7.80 -4.16 -0.73
N VAL A 25 -7.41 -3.83 0.50
CA VAL A 25 -7.19 -2.44 0.93
C VAL A 25 -6.04 -1.83 0.14
N TRP A 26 -4.93 -2.56 0.01
CA TRP A 26 -3.76 -2.13 -0.73
C TRP A 26 -4.05 -1.97 -2.22
N LEU A 27 -4.66 -2.98 -2.85
CA LEU A 27 -5.03 -2.93 -4.26
C LEU A 27 -5.96 -1.76 -4.57
N ARG A 28 -6.97 -1.53 -3.72
CA ARG A 28 -7.89 -0.41 -3.88
C ARG A 28 -7.16 0.92 -3.75
N HIS A 29 -6.30 1.07 -2.74
CA HIS A 29 -5.55 2.30 -2.52
C HIS A 29 -4.61 2.62 -3.69
N LEU A 30 -3.79 1.66 -4.10
CA LEU A 30 -2.77 1.83 -5.14
C LEU A 30 -3.38 2.10 -6.53
N ARG A 31 -4.62 1.68 -6.79
CA ARG A 31 -5.33 1.95 -8.06
C ARG A 31 -5.99 3.33 -8.12
N GLN A 32 -6.21 3.98 -6.98
CA GLN A 32 -6.89 5.27 -6.88
C GLN A 32 -5.93 6.44 -7.07
N LYS A 33 -6.46 7.66 -7.26
CA LYS A 33 -5.66 8.89 -7.19
C LYS A 33 -5.00 8.98 -5.80
N PRO A 34 -3.73 9.40 -5.71
CA PRO A 34 -2.85 9.86 -6.80
C PRO A 34 -2.04 8.74 -7.50
N HIS A 35 -2.04 7.51 -6.98
CA HIS A 35 -1.06 6.47 -7.34
C HIS A 35 -1.27 5.81 -8.71
N TYR A 36 -2.52 5.52 -9.08
CA TYR A 36 -2.89 4.92 -10.37
C TYR A 36 -2.07 3.70 -10.84
N LEU A 37 -1.51 2.94 -9.90
CA LEU A 37 -0.68 1.79 -10.20
C LEU A 37 -1.50 0.67 -10.82
N ARG A 38 -0.95 0.04 -11.85
CA ARG A 38 -1.55 -1.07 -12.60
C ARG A 38 -0.47 -2.06 -13.02
N GLY A 39 -0.90 -3.26 -13.40
CA GLY A 39 0.00 -4.29 -13.95
C GLY A 39 1.10 -4.72 -12.99
N ALA A 40 2.32 -4.91 -13.51
CA ALA A 40 3.45 -5.41 -12.75
C ALA A 40 3.86 -4.54 -11.55
N PRO A 41 3.93 -3.20 -11.65
CA PRO A 41 4.20 -2.34 -10.48
C PRO A 41 3.21 -2.52 -9.33
N LEU A 42 1.92 -2.66 -9.63
CA LEU A 42 0.89 -2.90 -8.62
C LEU A 42 1.09 -4.25 -7.92
N LYS A 43 1.36 -5.29 -8.71
CA LYS A 43 1.58 -6.64 -8.18
C LYS A 43 2.81 -6.69 -7.26
N ALA A 44 3.93 -6.15 -7.71
CA ALA A 44 5.18 -6.15 -6.94
C ALA A 44 5.05 -5.39 -5.60
N LEU A 45 4.34 -4.25 -5.59
CA LEU A 45 4.11 -3.50 -4.35
C LEU A 45 3.23 -4.26 -3.36
N VAL A 46 2.19 -4.94 -3.84
CA VAL A 46 1.32 -5.75 -2.98
C VAL A 46 2.08 -6.94 -2.40
N GLU A 47 2.88 -7.64 -3.20
CA GLU A 47 3.72 -8.75 -2.73
C GLU A 47 4.75 -8.28 -1.69
N LEU A 48 5.33 -7.09 -1.88
CA LEU A 48 6.22 -6.48 -0.88
C LEU A 48 5.48 -6.20 0.43
N PHE A 49 4.25 -5.69 0.37
CA PHE A 49 3.45 -5.41 1.56
C PHE A 49 3.04 -6.67 2.32
N GLU A 50 2.87 -7.80 1.62
CA GLU A 50 2.60 -9.11 2.25
C GLU A 50 3.79 -9.66 3.06
N SER A 51 5.00 -9.11 2.85
CA SER A 51 6.21 -9.52 3.57
C SER A 51 6.51 -8.74 4.86
N TYR A 52 5.73 -7.69 5.16
CA TYR A 52 5.84 -6.89 6.39
C TYR A 52 4.90 -7.39 7.47
#